data_AF-A0AAU9X514-F1
#
_entry.id   AF-A0AAU9X514-F1
#
_cell.length_a   1.000
_cell.length_b   1.000
_cell.length_c   1.000
_cell.angle_alpha   90.00
_cell.angle_beta   90.00
_cell.angle_gamma   90.00
#
_symmetry.space_group_name_H-M   'P 1'
#
loop_
_entity.id
_entity.type
_entity.pdbx_description
1 polymer ?
#
loop_
_entity_poly.entity_id
_entity_poly.type
_entity_poly.pdbx_seq_one_letter_code
_entity_poly.pdbx_strand_id
1 'polypeptide(L)'
;MMWIFRYFLVYLSFTNLVTAEDQCRKEINIRGMTLKGFVFKRMTVAAPRNFDFLCEREIICQSYNFNRKEQICALNNRTKDARPENFRSDPVWFYIRRLNGKAPLGSIPELPARSCREITASEGKNTASTKYWLDPSGTGKAVLVYCDMNLEGKSSLGHR
;
A
#
# COMPACT_ATOMS: atom_id res chain seq x y z
N MET A 1 42.96 42.07 13.79
CA MET A 1 41.49 42.06 13.60
C MET A 1 41.00 40.62 13.30
N MET A 2 41.36 39.60 14.09
CA MET A 2 40.57 39.00 15.19
C MET A 2 39.03 38.87 15.05
N TRP A 3 38.44 39.20 13.89
CA TRP A 3 36.99 39.12 13.64
C TRP A 3 36.63 38.26 12.42
N ILE A 4 37.60 37.64 11.74
CA ILE A 4 37.34 36.79 10.56
C ILE A 4 37.34 35.29 10.93
N PHE A 5 38.15 34.89 11.93
CA PHE A 5 38.24 33.50 12.37
C PHE A 5 37.04 33.02 13.23
N ARG A 6 36.16 33.91 13.69
CA ARG A 6 34.96 33.52 14.46
C ARG A 6 33.72 33.26 13.61
N TYR A 7 33.70 33.68 12.36
CA TYR A 7 32.58 33.38 11.44
C TYR A 7 32.74 32.02 10.75
N PHE A 8 33.96 31.53 10.58
CA PHE A 8 34.21 30.24 9.93
C PHE A 8 33.85 29.02 10.79
N LEU A 9 33.69 29.19 12.11
CA LEU A 9 33.31 28.11 13.03
C LEU A 9 31.79 28.03 13.29
N VAL A 10 30.99 28.92 12.71
CA VAL A 10 29.51 28.93 12.88
C VAL A 10 28.76 28.45 11.63
N TYR A 11 29.47 28.13 10.54
CA TYR A 11 28.88 27.49 9.37
C TYR A 11 28.90 25.94 9.46
N LEU A 12 28.71 25.40 10.66
CA LEU A 12 28.14 24.05 10.83
C LEU A 12 26.63 24.20 10.72
N SER A 13 26.20 24.60 9.52
CA SER A 13 24.80 24.62 9.14
C SER A 13 24.26 23.21 9.32
N PHE A 14 23.30 23.06 10.22
CA PHE A 14 22.52 21.85 10.43
C PHE A 14 22.04 21.30 9.09
N THR A 15 22.82 20.41 8.49
CA THR A 15 22.29 19.54 7.46
C THR A 15 21.33 18.65 8.22
N ASN A 16 20.04 18.79 7.94
CA ASN A 16 19.07 17.78 8.32
C ASN A 16 19.63 16.47 7.75
N LEU A 17 20.16 15.61 8.62
CA LEU A 17 20.45 14.24 8.29
C LEU A 17 19.08 13.62 8.00
N VAL A 18 18.60 13.76 6.77
CA VAL A 18 17.55 12.90 6.26
C VAL A 18 18.22 11.54 6.20
N THR A 19 18.13 10.82 7.32
CA THR A 19 18.57 9.45 7.37
C THR A 19 17.80 8.71 6.29
N ALA A 20 18.51 8.02 5.40
CA ALA A 20 17.93 7.11 4.40
C ALA A 20 17.06 5.99 5.02
N GLU A 21 16.91 5.98 6.35
CA GLU A 21 16.11 5.05 7.14
C GLU A 21 14.61 5.15 6.83
N ASP A 22 14.07 6.35 6.57
CA ASP A 22 12.65 6.54 6.24
C ASP A 22 12.26 6.03 4.86
N GLN A 23 13.24 5.82 3.96
CA GLN A 23 13.00 5.33 2.60
C GLN A 23 13.02 3.79 2.50
N CYS A 24 13.53 3.07 3.51
CA CYS A 24 13.89 1.66 3.36
C CYS A 24 13.25 0.67 4.35
N ARG A 25 12.25 1.07 5.16
CA ARG A 25 11.57 0.13 6.06
C ARG A 25 10.06 0.05 5.83
N LYS A 26 9.63 -0.22 4.59
CA LYS A 26 8.28 -0.74 4.38
C LYS A 26 8.26 -2.17 4.91
N GLU A 27 7.55 -2.41 6.01
CA GLU A 27 7.35 -3.76 6.55
C GLU A 27 6.67 -4.63 5.50
N ILE A 28 7.43 -5.56 4.91
CA ILE A 28 6.95 -6.48 3.87
C ILE A 28 6.26 -7.65 4.53
N ASN A 29 6.88 -8.28 5.53
CA ASN A 29 6.40 -9.49 6.18
C ASN A 29 6.19 -9.22 7.67
N ILE A 30 4.95 -9.33 8.12
CA ILE A 30 4.53 -9.03 9.49
C ILE A 30 3.92 -10.29 10.08
N ARG A 31 4.62 -10.86 11.06
CA ARG A 31 4.17 -12.05 11.79
C ARG A 31 3.04 -11.71 12.74
N GLY A 32 2.12 -12.65 12.91
CA GLY A 32 1.03 -12.55 13.90
C GLY A 32 -0.05 -11.56 13.49
N MET A 33 -0.13 -11.24 12.19
CA MET A 33 -1.05 -10.26 11.64
C MET A 33 -1.71 -10.82 10.37
N THR A 34 -2.92 -10.34 10.09
CA THR A 34 -3.69 -10.76 8.92
C THR A 34 -4.59 -9.62 8.45
N LEU A 35 -4.77 -9.51 7.13
CA LEU A 35 -5.75 -8.60 6.53
C LEU A 35 -7.07 -9.34 6.28
N LYS A 36 -8.16 -8.92 6.92
CA LYS A 36 -9.47 -9.60 6.83
C LYS A 36 -10.43 -8.87 5.88
N GLY A 37 -11.28 -9.63 5.18
CA GLY A 37 -12.35 -9.08 4.33
C GLY A 37 -11.96 -8.68 2.91
N PHE A 38 -10.68 -8.81 2.55
CA PHE A 38 -10.14 -8.46 1.23
C PHE A 38 -9.47 -9.63 0.51
N VAL A 39 -9.68 -10.85 1.02
CA VAL A 39 -9.20 -12.08 0.40
C VAL A 39 -10.08 -12.39 -0.80
N PHE A 40 -9.50 -12.43 -2.00
CA PHE A 40 -10.21 -12.79 -3.24
C PHE A 40 -9.90 -14.21 -3.71
N LYS A 41 -8.81 -14.82 -3.22
CA LYS A 41 -8.41 -16.19 -3.57
C LYS A 41 -7.75 -16.88 -2.40
N ARG A 42 -8.11 -18.13 -2.14
CA ARG A 42 -7.48 -19.00 -1.14
C ARG A 42 -6.97 -20.28 -1.80
N MET A 43 -5.83 -20.77 -1.35
CA MET A 43 -5.19 -21.96 -1.89
C MET A 43 -4.30 -22.62 -0.85
N THR A 44 -4.23 -23.95 -0.91
CA THR A 44 -3.24 -24.76 -0.21
C THR A 44 -2.10 -25.05 -1.16
N VAL A 45 -0.85 -24.89 -0.72
CA VAL A 45 0.32 -25.27 -1.54
C VAL A 45 1.18 -26.27 -0.78
N ALA A 46 1.93 -27.09 -1.51
CA ALA A 46 2.88 -28.01 -0.91
C ALA A 46 4.14 -27.31 -0.34
N ALA A 47 4.48 -26.11 -0.83
CA ALA A 47 5.68 -25.38 -0.40
C ALA A 47 5.46 -23.84 -0.35
N PRO A 48 5.88 -23.15 0.73
CA PRO A 48 5.62 -21.72 0.89
C PRO A 48 6.23 -20.78 -0.15
N ARG A 49 7.34 -21.20 -0.77
CA ARG A 49 8.03 -20.39 -1.80
C ARG A 49 7.15 -20.15 -3.04
N ASN A 50 6.08 -20.91 -3.20
CA ASN A 50 5.15 -20.76 -4.31
C ASN A 50 4.16 -19.59 -4.12
N PHE A 51 4.05 -18.99 -2.93
CA PHE A 51 3.04 -17.97 -2.68
C PHE A 51 3.31 -16.62 -3.34
N ASP A 52 4.56 -16.16 -3.32
CA ASP A 52 4.95 -14.93 -4.01
C ASP A 52 4.58 -15.01 -5.48
N PHE A 53 4.96 -16.12 -6.13
CA PHE A 53 4.63 -16.43 -7.51
C PHE A 53 3.12 -16.45 -7.80
N LEU A 54 2.31 -16.99 -6.89
CA LEU A 54 0.86 -17.04 -7.03
C LEU A 54 0.23 -15.65 -6.95
N CYS A 55 0.73 -14.79 -6.05
CA CYS A 55 0.32 -13.39 -6.02
C CYS A 55 0.83 -12.63 -7.26
N GLU A 56 2.05 -12.92 -7.71
CA GLU A 56 2.66 -12.23 -8.86
C GLU A 56 1.90 -12.40 -10.16
N ARG A 57 1.35 -13.62 -10.38
CA ARG A 57 0.50 -13.95 -11.53
C ARG A 57 -0.84 -13.23 -11.55
N GLU A 58 -1.30 -12.74 -10.40
CA GLU A 58 -2.57 -12.05 -10.26
C GLU A 58 -2.30 -10.54 -10.23
N ILE A 59 -2.65 -9.82 -11.31
CA ILE A 59 -2.37 -8.37 -11.43
C ILE A 59 -3.02 -7.55 -10.31
N ILE A 60 -4.17 -8.02 -9.80
CA ILE A 60 -4.94 -7.40 -8.71
C ILE A 60 -4.38 -7.72 -7.32
N CYS A 61 -3.45 -8.68 -7.20
CA CYS A 61 -2.92 -9.07 -5.89
C CYS A 61 -2.01 -7.97 -5.33
N GLN A 62 -2.39 -7.45 -4.16
CA GLN A 62 -1.71 -6.35 -3.46
C GLN A 62 -0.93 -6.83 -2.24
N SER A 63 -1.39 -7.90 -1.61
CA SER A 63 -0.77 -8.54 -0.46
C SER A 63 -1.31 -9.96 -0.34
N TYR A 64 -0.80 -10.76 0.60
CA TYR A 64 -1.38 -12.05 0.94
C TYR A 64 -1.19 -12.36 2.42
N ASN A 65 -2.08 -13.19 2.96
CA ASN A 65 -1.90 -13.78 4.28
C ASN A 65 -1.43 -15.22 4.11
N PHE A 66 -0.48 -15.65 4.93
CA PHE A 66 0.06 -17.00 4.91
C PHE A 66 -0.05 -17.66 6.29
N ASN A 67 -0.62 -18.87 6.32
CA ASN A 67 -0.61 -19.75 7.50
C ASN A 67 0.41 -20.88 7.27
N ARG A 68 1.50 -20.85 8.05
CA ARG A 68 2.57 -21.86 7.95
C ARG A 68 2.17 -23.25 8.42
N LYS A 69 1.27 -23.36 9.40
CA LYS A 69 0.84 -24.65 9.93
C LYS A 69 -0.05 -25.39 8.93
N GLU A 70 -0.98 -24.65 8.32
CA GLU A 70 -1.98 -25.23 7.39
C GLU A 70 -1.55 -25.15 5.93
N GLN A 71 -0.42 -24.50 5.63
CA GLN A 71 0.06 -24.25 4.28
C GLN A 71 -0.95 -23.52 3.38
N ILE A 72 -1.75 -22.64 3.99
CA ILE A 72 -2.77 -21.85 3.29
C ILE A 72 -2.21 -20.47 2.93
N CYS A 73 -2.40 -20.07 1.69
CA CYS A 73 -2.25 -18.70 1.25
C CYS A 73 -3.61 -18.10 0.86
N ALA A 74 -3.82 -16.87 1.33
CA ALA A 74 -5.00 -16.08 1.08
C ALA A 74 -4.57 -14.77 0.42
N LEU A 75 -4.72 -14.69 -0.90
CA LEU A 75 -4.37 -13.51 -1.70
C LEU A 75 -5.36 -12.39 -1.44
N ASN A 76 -4.84 -11.20 -1.18
CA ASN A 76 -5.62 -9.99 -0.93
C ASN A 76 -5.47 -9.00 -2.07
N ASN A 77 -6.58 -8.33 -2.39
CA ASN A 77 -6.61 -7.26 -3.38
C ASN A 77 -6.38 -5.88 -2.75
N ARG A 78 -6.06 -5.80 -1.45
CA ARG A 78 -5.72 -4.57 -0.70
C ARG A 78 -4.47 -4.79 0.13
N THR A 79 -3.90 -3.69 0.62
CA THR A 79 -2.80 -3.68 1.58
C THR A 79 -3.27 -3.22 2.96
N LYS A 80 -2.46 -3.43 4.00
CA LYS A 80 -2.72 -2.89 5.34
C LYS A 80 -2.85 -1.36 5.36
N ASP A 81 -2.15 -0.67 4.47
CA ASP A 81 -2.14 0.79 4.40
C ASP A 81 -3.45 1.32 3.77
N ALA A 82 -4.00 0.57 2.80
CA ALA A 82 -5.32 0.84 2.24
C ALA A 82 -6.46 0.59 3.25
N ARG A 83 -6.29 -0.39 4.14
CA ARG A 83 -7.36 -0.92 5.01
C ARG A 83 -6.86 -1.21 6.43
N PRO A 84 -6.41 -0.18 7.17
CA PRO A 84 -5.81 -0.38 8.49
C PRO A 84 -6.80 -0.98 9.50
N GLU A 85 -8.10 -0.69 9.40
CA GLU A 85 -9.13 -1.19 10.32
C GLU A 85 -9.36 -2.71 10.21
N ASN A 86 -8.97 -3.27 9.07
CA ASN A 86 -9.08 -4.69 8.76
C ASN A 86 -7.77 -5.46 9.00
N PHE A 87 -6.69 -4.74 9.31
CA PHE A 87 -5.40 -5.33 9.63
C PHE A 87 -5.35 -5.66 11.13
N ARG A 88 -5.52 -6.94 11.45
CA ARG A 88 -5.75 -7.40 12.83
C ARG A 88 -4.71 -8.42 13.28
N SER A 89 -4.47 -8.46 14.57
CA SER A 89 -3.64 -9.48 15.20
C SER A 89 -4.27 -10.86 15.04
N ASP A 90 -3.45 -11.80 14.61
CA ASP A 90 -3.79 -13.21 14.46
C ASP A 90 -2.49 -14.04 14.53
N PRO A 91 -2.14 -14.61 15.70
CA PRO A 91 -0.82 -15.20 15.95
C PRO A 91 -0.41 -16.34 15.00
N VAL A 92 -1.39 -16.97 14.34
CA VAL A 92 -1.16 -18.12 13.46
C VAL A 92 -0.78 -17.67 12.03
N TRP A 93 -1.09 -16.43 11.67
CA TRP A 93 -0.92 -15.90 10.32
C TRP A 93 0.27 -14.96 10.19
N PHE A 94 0.76 -14.86 8.97
CA PHE A 94 1.71 -13.87 8.52
C PHE A 94 1.04 -13.02 7.45
N TYR A 95 1.24 -11.71 7.49
CA TYR A 95 0.84 -10.81 6.42
C TYR A 95 2.06 -10.43 5.58
N ILE A 96 1.94 -10.53 4.25
CA ILE A 96 2.99 -10.15 3.33
C ILE A 96 2.45 -9.13 2.32
N ARG A 97 3.08 -7.95 2.22
CA ARG A 97 2.79 -6.93 1.20
C ARG A 97 3.55 -7.24 -0.10
N ARG A 98 2.88 -7.18 -1.24
CA ARG A 98 3.54 -7.19 -2.55
C ARG A 98 4.08 -5.80 -2.86
N LEU A 99 5.35 -5.72 -3.25
CA LEU A 99 6.01 -4.47 -3.59
C LEU A 99 6.00 -4.16 -5.09
N ASN A 100 6.25 -5.15 -5.95
CA ASN A 100 6.52 -4.95 -7.37
C ASN A 100 5.50 -5.66 -8.27
N GLY A 101 5.37 -5.18 -9.51
CA GLY A 101 4.62 -5.84 -10.58
C GLY A 101 3.10 -5.89 -10.40
N LYS A 102 2.56 -5.17 -9.40
CA LYS A 102 1.12 -5.06 -9.15
C LYS A 102 0.53 -3.84 -9.83
N ALA A 103 -0.74 -3.89 -10.21
CA ALA A 103 -1.47 -2.69 -10.60
C ALA A 103 -1.62 -1.74 -9.39
N PRO A 104 -1.42 -0.42 -9.52
CA PRO A 104 -1.77 0.53 -8.47
C PRO A 104 -3.27 0.45 -8.13
N LEU A 105 -3.62 0.66 -6.86
CA LEU A 105 -5.02 0.64 -6.45
C LEU A 105 -5.84 1.70 -7.21
N GLY A 106 -6.97 1.30 -7.80
CA GLY A 106 -7.84 2.17 -8.59
C GLY A 106 -7.38 2.43 -10.03
N SER A 107 -6.26 1.86 -10.49
CA SER A 107 -5.77 2.10 -11.86
C SER A 107 -6.49 1.26 -12.93
N ILE A 108 -7.14 0.16 -12.55
CA ILE A 108 -7.87 -0.75 -13.43
C ILE A 108 -9.26 -1.06 -12.84
N PRO A 109 -10.28 -1.36 -13.65
CA PRO A 109 -11.64 -1.57 -13.17
C PRO A 109 -11.79 -2.82 -12.29
N GLU A 110 -10.92 -3.82 -12.43
CA GLU A 110 -10.89 -5.04 -11.61
C GLU A 110 -10.29 -4.79 -10.21
N LEU A 111 -9.61 -3.65 -10.03
CA LEU A 111 -8.99 -3.24 -8.78
C LEU A 111 -9.47 -1.84 -8.37
N PRO A 112 -10.78 -1.62 -8.19
CA PRO A 112 -11.29 -0.31 -7.81
C PRO A 112 -10.93 -0.02 -6.36
N ALA A 113 -10.64 1.25 -6.05
CA ALA A 113 -10.58 1.72 -4.68
C ALA A 113 -11.98 2.07 -4.19
N ARG A 114 -12.17 2.39 -2.92
CA ARG A 114 -13.44 2.88 -2.39
C ARG A 114 -13.48 4.38 -2.16
N SER A 115 -12.32 5.00 -2.14
CA SER A 115 -12.18 6.44 -2.10
C SER A 115 -10.81 6.84 -2.65
N CYS A 116 -10.68 8.08 -3.07
CA CYS A 116 -9.39 8.65 -3.44
C CYS A 116 -8.41 8.61 -2.24
N ARG A 117 -8.90 8.83 -1.01
CA ARG A 117 -8.11 8.70 0.22
C ARG A 117 -7.51 7.30 0.42
N GLU A 118 -8.25 6.24 0.07
CA GLU A 118 -7.72 4.86 0.12
C GLU A 118 -6.54 4.69 -0.85
N ILE A 119 -6.62 5.27 -2.05
CA ILE A 119 -5.54 5.25 -3.04
C ILE A 119 -4.31 5.96 -2.48
N THR A 120 -4.46 7.17 -1.95
CA THR A 120 -3.36 7.93 -1.34
C THR A 120 -2.71 7.16 -0.20
N ALA A 121 -3.50 6.48 0.64
CA ALA A 121 -2.99 5.66 1.73
C ALA A 121 -2.22 4.43 1.23
N SER A 122 -2.67 3.80 0.14
CA SER A 122 -2.05 2.59 -0.43
C SER A 122 -0.76 2.86 -1.23
N GLU A 123 -0.80 3.89 -2.09
CA GLU A 123 0.21 4.18 -3.11
C GLU A 123 1.18 5.28 -2.66
N GLY A 124 0.78 6.15 -1.73
CA GLY A 124 1.60 7.17 -1.11
C GLY A 124 1.41 8.58 -1.68
N LYS A 125 2.21 9.53 -1.15
CA LYS A 125 2.06 10.97 -1.39
C LYS A 125 2.35 11.42 -2.84
N ASN A 126 3.07 10.63 -3.62
CA ASN A 126 3.43 10.96 -5.00
C ASN A 126 2.40 10.47 -6.03
N THR A 127 1.22 10.08 -5.57
CA THR A 127 0.13 9.63 -6.45
C THR A 127 -0.41 10.81 -7.26
N ALA A 128 -0.54 10.65 -8.58
CA ALA A 128 -0.97 11.73 -9.47
C ALA A 128 -2.46 12.08 -9.31
N SER A 129 -2.82 13.35 -9.44
CA SER A 129 -4.22 13.76 -9.59
C SER A 129 -4.74 13.42 -10.98
N THR A 130 -5.60 12.40 -11.07
CA THR A 130 -6.19 11.92 -12.33
C THR A 130 -7.49 11.16 -12.04
N LYS A 131 -8.07 10.53 -13.08
CA LYS A 131 -9.23 9.67 -12.95
C LYS A 131 -8.83 8.27 -12.48
N TYR A 132 -9.56 7.76 -11.49
CA TYR A 132 -9.39 6.43 -10.90
C TYR A 132 -10.71 5.67 -10.85
N TRP A 133 -10.62 4.35 -10.89
CA TRP A 133 -11.76 3.45 -10.70
C TRP A 133 -12.11 3.35 -9.22
N LEU A 134 -13.32 3.80 -8.88
CA LEU A 134 -13.86 3.73 -7.54
C LEU A 134 -15.12 2.87 -7.49
N ASP A 135 -15.25 2.03 -6.47
CA ASP A 135 -16.47 1.33 -6.08
C ASP A 135 -16.69 1.55 -4.58
N PRO A 136 -17.24 2.72 -4.19
CA PRO A 136 -17.42 3.08 -2.78
C PRO A 136 -18.27 2.06 -2.02
N SER A 137 -19.32 1.54 -2.67
CA SER A 137 -20.26 0.58 -2.08
C SER A 137 -19.74 -0.85 -2.09
N GLY A 138 -18.79 -1.19 -2.98
CA GLY A 138 -18.22 -2.54 -3.06
C GLY A 138 -19.12 -3.55 -3.74
N THR A 139 -19.95 -3.06 -4.64
CA THR A 139 -20.94 -3.87 -5.34
C THR A 139 -20.38 -4.53 -6.60
N GLY A 140 -19.09 -4.29 -6.90
CA GLY A 140 -18.43 -4.66 -8.14
C GLY A 140 -18.67 -3.67 -9.28
N LYS A 141 -19.39 -2.57 -9.04
CA LYS A 141 -19.72 -1.55 -10.04
C LYS A 141 -18.76 -0.37 -9.90
N ALA A 142 -17.58 -0.51 -10.51
CA ALA A 142 -16.59 0.55 -10.54
C ALA A 142 -17.01 1.70 -11.47
N VAL A 143 -16.79 2.93 -11.03
CA VAL A 143 -17.00 4.15 -11.81
C VAL A 143 -15.71 4.96 -11.86
N LEU A 144 -15.50 5.66 -12.97
CA LEU A 144 -14.30 6.45 -13.18
C LEU A 144 -14.49 7.86 -12.59
N VAL A 145 -13.71 8.21 -11.57
CA VAL A 145 -13.85 9.46 -10.80
C VAL A 145 -12.52 10.21 -10.76
N TYR A 146 -12.57 11.53 -10.95
CA TYR A 146 -11.37 12.36 -10.78
C TYR A 146 -11.04 12.53 -9.30
N CYS A 147 -9.82 12.14 -8.94
CA CYS A 147 -9.26 12.30 -7.61
C CYS A 147 -8.21 13.41 -7.64
N ASP A 148 -8.41 14.44 -6.81
CA ASP A 148 -7.34 15.39 -6.53
C ASP A 148 -6.52 14.92 -5.33
N MET A 149 -5.34 14.38 -5.62
CA MET A 149 -4.42 13.83 -4.63
C MET A 149 -3.70 14.91 -3.84
N ASN A 150 -3.60 16.14 -4.37
CA ASN A 150 -3.00 17.28 -3.68
C ASN A 150 -3.86 17.77 -2.50
N LEU A 151 -5.17 17.51 -2.55
CA LEU A 151 -6.13 17.88 -1.50
C LEU A 151 -6.48 16.68 -0.61
N GLU A 152 -5.47 15.86 -0.25
CA GLU A 152 -5.61 14.65 0.58
C GLU A 152 -6.60 13.61 0.01
N GLY A 153 -6.75 13.55 -1.32
CA GLY A 153 -7.63 12.59 -1.98
C GLY A 153 -9.10 12.98 -1.87
N LYS A 154 -9.44 14.23 -2.19
CA LYS A 154 -10.84 14.64 -2.41
C LYS A 154 -11.28 14.27 -3.84
N SER A 155 -12.50 13.77 -3.96
CA SER A 155 -13.12 13.48 -5.26
C SER A 155 -13.94 14.69 -5.73
N SER A 156 -13.74 15.13 -6.97
CA SER A 156 -14.68 16.02 -7.64
C SER A 156 -15.57 15.20 -8.57
N LEU A 157 -16.88 15.16 -8.29
CA LEU A 157 -17.86 14.67 -9.25
C LEU A 157 -17.83 15.65 -10.42
N GLY A 158 -17.36 15.18 -11.58
CA GLY A 158 -17.34 15.98 -12.79
C GLY A 158 -18.77 16.29 -13.21
N HIS A 159 -19.26 17.48 -12.84
CA HIS A 159 -20.36 18.12 -13.55
C HIS A 159 -19.77 18.80 -14.79
N ARG A 160 -19.74 18.07 -15.90
CA ARG A 160 -19.87 18.67 -17.22
C ARG A 160 -20.38 17.65 -18.22
#